data_AF-A0A836TXI6-F1
#
_entry.id   AF-A0A836TXI6-F1
#
_cell.length_a   1.000
_cell.length_b   1.000
_cell.length_c   1.000
_cell.angle_alpha   90.00
_cell.angle_beta   90.00
_cell.angle_gamma   90.00
#
_symmetry.space_group_name_H-M   'P 1'
#
loop_
_entity.id
_entity.type
_entity.pdbx_description
1 polymer ?
#
loop_
_entity_poly.entity_id
_entity_poly.type
_entity_poly.pdbx_seq_one_letter_code
_entity_poly.pdbx_strand_id
1 'polypeptide(L)'
;MMKSFNNINIKNQSGAVLITALIMLVILTMLGLSSMTTSTMEERMAANSQEINRAFQAASSGLELVFSDEDAFNTTNTEASDTYIKSDTTVGGDPSGSNAYSATTEYSSTFIQQVSAPRGSGWDSTFAFYYFDLSATGSTASGASSSLHSGAYQVGKGT
;
A
#
# COMPACT_ATOMS: atom_id res chain seq x y z
N MET A 1 63.65 53.14 40.36
CA MET A 1 62.17 53.14 40.45
C MET A 1 61.66 52.16 39.39
N MET A 2 61.21 50.96 39.79
CA MET A 2 60.87 49.86 38.87
C MET A 2 59.39 49.49 39.07
N LYS A 3 58.60 49.53 37.98
CA LYS A 3 57.18 49.14 38.01
C LYS A 3 57.10 47.61 38.17
N SER A 4 56.41 47.17 39.23
CA SER A 4 56.09 45.78 39.49
C SER A 4 55.07 45.27 38.45
N PHE A 5 55.40 44.19 37.75
CA PHE A 5 54.47 43.49 36.86
C PHE A 5 53.58 42.57 37.69
N ASN A 6 52.28 42.84 37.69
CA ASN A 6 51.30 42.05 38.42
C ASN A 6 51.12 40.70 37.71
N ASN A 7 51.63 39.64 38.33
CA ASN A 7 51.66 38.30 37.78
C ASN A 7 50.25 37.69 37.82
N ILE A 8 49.60 37.54 36.66
CA ILE A 8 48.27 36.93 36.55
C ILE A 8 48.44 35.44 36.85
N ASN A 9 48.09 35.04 38.07
CA ASN A 9 48.18 33.67 38.54
C ASN A 9 47.11 32.83 37.84
N ILE A 10 47.46 32.21 36.70
CA ILE A 10 46.61 31.24 36.01
C ILE A 10 46.60 29.96 36.86
N LYS A 11 45.56 29.80 37.68
CA LYS A 11 45.36 28.61 38.50
C LYS A 11 45.26 27.37 37.61
N ASN A 12 46.18 26.43 37.78
CA ASN A 12 46.26 25.20 37.00
C ASN A 12 45.17 24.21 37.48
N GLN A 13 43.98 24.25 36.84
CA GLN A 13 42.85 23.37 37.10
C GLN A 13 43.10 21.97 36.47
N SER A 14 44.01 21.21 37.06
CA SER A 14 44.42 19.90 36.53
C SER A 14 43.57 18.79 37.15
N GLY A 15 42.54 18.33 36.44
CA GLY A 15 41.76 17.12 36.78
C GLY A 15 40.29 17.13 36.38
N ALA A 16 39.62 18.29 36.46
CA ALA A 16 38.18 18.40 36.18
C ALA A 16 37.83 18.36 34.68
N VAL A 17 38.77 18.73 33.81
CA VAL A 17 38.55 18.82 32.36
C VAL A 17 38.29 17.45 31.72
N LEU A 18 39.00 16.40 32.16
CA LEU A 18 38.82 15.06 31.60
C LEU A 18 37.45 14.47 31.94
N ILE A 19 36.98 14.67 33.18
CA ILE A 19 35.69 14.17 33.66
C ILE A 19 34.55 14.90 32.94
N THR A 20 34.65 16.23 32.82
CA THR A 20 33.64 17.02 32.09
C THR A 20 33.61 16.68 30.60
N ALA A 21 34.77 16.45 29.97
CA ALA A 21 34.84 16.00 28.58
C ALA A 21 34.18 14.62 28.38
N LEU A 22 34.40 13.66 29.29
CA LEU A 22 33.75 12.35 29.24
C LEU A 22 32.23 12.44 29.43
N ILE A 23 31.76 13.25 30.38
CA ILE A 23 30.33 13.47 30.58
C ILE A 23 29.70 14.08 29.32
N MET A 24 30.33 15.10 28.73
CA MET A 24 29.84 15.72 27.50
C MET A 24 29.85 14.75 26.31
N LEU A 25 30.87 13.91 26.18
CA LEU A 25 30.94 12.87 25.16
C LEU A 25 29.77 11.89 25.28
N VAL A 26 29.48 11.42 26.49
CA VAL A 26 28.36 10.49 26.76
C VAL A 26 27.00 11.14 26.47
N ILE A 27 26.83 12.42 26.82
CA ILE A 27 25.59 13.15 26.52
C ILE A 27 25.41 13.25 24.99
N LEU A 28 26.45 13.62 24.25
CA LEU A 28 26.39 13.73 22.78
C LEU A 28 26.10 12.38 22.11
N THR A 29 26.69 11.28 22.59
CA THR A 29 26.40 9.95 22.04
C THR A 29 24.98 9.50 22.35
N MET A 30 24.44 9.78 23.53
CA MET A 30 23.02 9.52 23.85
C MET A 30 22.07 10.31 22.94
N LEU A 31 22.36 11.60 22.70
CA LEU A 31 21.57 12.44 21.80
C LEU A 31 21.64 11.93 20.35
N GLY A 32 22.83 11.52 19.91
CA GLY A 32 23.04 10.93 18.58
C GLY A 32 22.28 9.61 18.41
N LEU A 33 22.34 8.71 19.40
CA LEU A 33 21.63 7.44 19.36
C LEU A 33 20.11 7.64 19.38
N SER A 34 19.60 8.51 20.24
CA SER A 34 18.17 8.84 20.29
C SER A 34 17.67 9.34 18.93
N SER A 35 18.42 10.21 18.27
CA SER A 35 18.07 10.73 16.94
C SER A 35 18.04 9.60 15.89
N MET A 36 19.02 8.70 15.91
CA MET A 36 19.09 7.56 15.00
C MET A 36 17.94 6.55 15.21
N THR A 37 17.51 6.34 16.46
CA THR A 37 16.35 5.46 16.74
C THR A 37 15.06 6.00 16.16
N THR A 38 14.87 7.32 16.13
CA THR A 38 13.70 7.93 15.47
C THR A 38 13.76 7.74 13.96
N SER A 39 14.91 8.01 13.33
CA SER A 39 15.06 7.84 11.87
C SER A 39 14.83 6.41 11.41
N THR A 40 15.30 5.41 12.16
CA THR A 40 15.05 3.99 11.81
C THR A 40 13.57 3.62 11.95
N MET A 41 12.85 4.20 12.89
CA MET A 41 11.40 4.02 13.01
C MET A 41 10.65 4.67 11.83
N GLU A 42 11.01 5.89 11.45
CA GLU A 42 10.45 6.60 10.30
C GLU A 42 10.69 5.84 8.99
N GLU A 43 11.89 5.29 8.80
CA GLU A 43 12.21 4.48 7.63
C GLU A 43 11.33 3.23 7.54
N ARG A 44 11.13 2.51 8.66
CA ARG A 44 10.24 1.34 8.70
C ARG A 44 8.78 1.71 8.44
N MET A 45 8.31 2.85 8.96
CA MET A 45 6.97 3.35 8.67
C MET A 45 6.81 3.74 7.20
N ALA A 46 7.82 4.39 6.62
CA ALA A 46 7.84 4.76 5.20
C ALA A 46 7.84 3.51 4.31
N ALA A 47 8.65 2.50 4.64
CA ALA A 47 8.68 1.22 3.93
C ALA A 47 7.32 0.50 4.01
N ASN A 48 6.72 0.41 5.20
CA ASN A 48 5.40 -0.19 5.38
C ASN A 48 4.30 0.56 4.61
N SER A 49 4.30 1.90 4.67
CA SER A 49 3.37 2.72 3.90
C SER A 49 3.53 2.51 2.39
N GLN A 50 4.77 2.37 1.91
CA GLN A 50 5.05 2.09 0.52
C GLN A 50 4.51 0.71 0.09
N GLU A 51 4.65 -0.31 0.93
CA GLU A 51 4.12 -1.65 0.69
C GLU A 51 2.59 -1.68 0.63
N ILE A 52 1.91 -0.99 1.56
CA ILE A 52 0.45 -0.87 1.54
C ILE A 52 -0.02 -0.15 0.27
N ASN A 53 0.66 0.92 -0.13
CA ASN A 53 0.34 1.64 -1.36
C ASN A 53 0.56 0.77 -2.61
N ARG A 54 1.60 -0.08 -2.62
CA ARG A 54 1.82 -1.04 -3.70
C ARG A 54 0.70 -2.07 -3.77
N ALA A 55 0.29 -2.64 -2.64
CA ALA A 55 -0.83 -3.58 -2.58
C ALA A 55 -2.13 -2.95 -3.12
N PHE A 56 -2.39 -1.69 -2.76
CA PHE A 56 -3.55 -0.94 -3.26
C PHE A 56 -3.50 -0.70 -4.77
N GLN A 57 -2.34 -0.35 -5.32
CA GLN A 57 -2.16 -0.17 -6.76
C GLN A 57 -2.38 -1.47 -7.53
N ALA A 58 -1.90 -2.60 -6.99
CA ALA A 58 -2.14 -3.91 -7.55
C ALA A 58 -3.63 -4.26 -7.53
N ALA A 59 -4.32 -4.04 -6.40
CA ALA A 59 -5.77 -4.24 -6.29
C ALA A 59 -6.56 -3.39 -7.30
N SER A 60 -6.17 -2.11 -7.46
CA SER A 60 -6.83 -1.18 -8.40
C SER A 60 -6.67 -1.65 -9.85
N SER A 61 -5.47 -2.12 -10.18
CA SER A 61 -5.19 -2.69 -11.50
C SER A 61 -5.95 -4.00 -11.73
N GLY A 62 -6.06 -4.85 -10.70
CA GLY A 62 -6.89 -6.05 -10.73
C GLY A 62 -8.35 -5.75 -11.02
N LEU A 63 -8.90 -4.68 -10.42
CA LEU A 63 -10.27 -4.25 -10.69
C LEU A 63 -10.46 -3.83 -12.15
N GLU A 64 -9.45 -3.18 -12.75
CA GLU A 64 -9.48 -2.84 -14.18
C GLU A 64 -9.37 -4.08 -15.07
N LEU A 65 -8.56 -5.07 -14.67
CA LEU A 65 -8.44 -6.34 -15.40
C LEU A 65 -9.75 -7.11 -15.47
N VAL A 66 -10.60 -7.06 -14.43
CA VAL A 66 -11.96 -7.65 -14.46
C VAL A 66 -12.74 -7.16 -15.67
N PHE A 67 -12.70 -5.85 -15.96
CA PHE A 67 -13.44 -5.25 -17.07
C PHE A 67 -12.89 -5.65 -18.45
N SER A 68 -11.61 -6.01 -18.52
CA SER A 68 -10.99 -6.50 -19.74
C SER A 68 -11.17 -8.01 -19.96
N ASP A 69 -11.61 -8.74 -18.95
CA ASP A 69 -11.79 -10.19 -19.00
C ASP A 69 -13.19 -10.54 -19.53
N GLU A 70 -13.23 -11.27 -20.65
CA GLU A 70 -14.47 -11.65 -21.34
C GLU A 70 -15.34 -12.59 -20.48
N ASP A 71 -14.71 -13.45 -19.68
CA ASP A 71 -15.40 -14.47 -18.88
C ASP A 71 -15.92 -13.93 -17.53
N ALA A 72 -15.46 -12.74 -17.12
CA ALA A 72 -15.80 -12.17 -15.81
C ALA A 72 -17.27 -11.77 -15.67
N PHE A 73 -17.98 -11.61 -16.79
CA PHE A 73 -19.37 -11.14 -16.81
C PHE A 73 -20.30 -12.18 -17.44
N ASN A 74 -20.20 -13.43 -17.01
CA ASN A 74 -21.05 -14.49 -17.53
C ASN A 74 -22.52 -14.32 -17.10
N THR A 75 -23.44 -14.23 -18.08
CA THR A 75 -24.90 -14.15 -17.85
C THR A 75 -25.63 -15.49 -18.01
N THR A 76 -24.90 -16.57 -18.36
CA THR A 76 -25.47 -17.85 -18.80
C THR A 76 -25.75 -18.81 -17.63
N ASN A 77 -25.08 -18.64 -16.49
CA ASN A 77 -25.31 -19.40 -15.25
C ASN A 77 -25.82 -18.44 -14.17
N THR A 78 -27.15 -18.33 -14.05
CA THR A 78 -27.84 -17.31 -13.24
C THR A 78 -28.21 -17.80 -11.84
N GLU A 79 -27.32 -18.54 -11.18
CA GLU A 79 -27.50 -18.79 -9.73
C GLU A 79 -26.89 -17.60 -8.99
N ALA A 80 -27.66 -17.01 -8.07
CA ALA A 80 -27.15 -15.93 -7.22
C ALA A 80 -25.91 -16.40 -6.47
N SER A 81 -24.82 -15.61 -6.49
CA SER A 81 -23.49 -15.91 -5.93
C SER A 81 -22.54 -16.71 -6.83
N ASP A 82 -22.83 -16.93 -8.12
CA ASP A 82 -21.80 -17.41 -9.04
C ASP A 82 -20.65 -16.40 -9.09
N THR A 83 -19.43 -16.86 -8.79
CA THR A 83 -18.26 -16.01 -8.59
C THR A 83 -17.17 -16.43 -9.55
N TYR A 84 -16.87 -15.58 -10.53
CA TYR A 84 -15.66 -15.70 -11.33
C TYR A 84 -14.48 -15.21 -10.50
N ILE A 85 -13.39 -15.97 -10.44
CA ILE A 85 -12.15 -15.58 -9.73
C ILE A 85 -10.97 -15.86 -10.66
N LYS A 86 -10.05 -14.90 -10.76
CA LYS A 86 -8.79 -15.06 -11.46
C LYS A 86 -7.67 -14.30 -10.76
N SER A 87 -6.48 -14.87 -10.83
CA SER A 87 -5.26 -14.26 -10.26
C SER A 87 -4.29 -13.90 -11.38
N ASP A 88 -3.75 -12.69 -11.32
CA ASP A 88 -2.69 -12.21 -12.18
C ASP A 88 -1.47 -11.81 -11.33
N THR A 89 -0.32 -12.41 -11.64
CA THR A 89 0.94 -12.22 -10.92
C THR A 89 1.85 -11.15 -11.54
N THR A 90 1.41 -10.50 -12.63
CA THR A 90 2.22 -9.56 -13.43
C THR A 90 1.93 -8.08 -13.10
N VAL A 91 1.06 -7.84 -12.13
CA VAL A 91 0.48 -6.54 -11.82
C VAL A 91 1.43 -5.74 -10.92
N GLY A 92 2.56 -5.32 -11.49
CA GLY A 92 3.67 -4.69 -10.76
C GLY A 92 5.03 -4.83 -11.44
N GLY A 93 5.08 -5.54 -12.57
CA GLY A 93 6.29 -5.78 -13.36
C GLY A 93 6.35 -7.22 -13.87
N ASP A 94 7.18 -7.45 -14.88
CA ASP A 94 7.48 -8.80 -15.39
C ASP A 94 8.11 -9.65 -14.26
N PRO A 95 7.55 -10.81 -13.87
CA PRO A 95 8.15 -11.71 -12.89
C PRO A 95 9.54 -12.24 -13.29
N SER A 96 9.97 -12.06 -14.55
CA SER A 96 11.32 -12.36 -15.04
C SER A 96 12.30 -11.16 -15.06
N GLY A 97 11.84 -9.96 -14.70
CA GLY A 97 12.68 -8.76 -14.66
C GLY A 97 13.45 -8.60 -13.35
N SER A 98 14.68 -8.12 -13.40
CA SER A 98 15.56 -7.90 -12.24
C SER A 98 15.06 -6.84 -11.22
N ASN A 99 13.94 -6.18 -11.50
CA ASN A 99 13.22 -5.25 -10.60
C ASN A 99 11.73 -5.62 -10.46
N ALA A 100 11.40 -6.92 -10.50
CA ALA A 100 10.04 -7.38 -10.28
C ALA A 100 9.61 -7.12 -8.83
N TYR A 101 8.83 -6.05 -8.60
CA TYR A 101 8.02 -5.93 -7.40
C TYR A 101 6.85 -6.90 -7.56
N SER A 102 7.10 -8.20 -7.38
CA SER A 102 6.11 -9.26 -7.57
C SER A 102 4.89 -9.00 -6.68
N ALA A 103 3.91 -8.32 -7.26
CA ALA A 103 2.63 -8.02 -6.67
C ALA A 103 1.61 -8.83 -7.45
N THR A 104 0.87 -9.64 -6.72
CA THR A 104 -0.19 -10.47 -7.27
C THR A 104 -1.49 -9.75 -7.01
N THR A 105 -2.35 -9.69 -8.02
CA THR A 105 -3.74 -9.32 -7.82
C THR A 105 -4.62 -10.53 -8.03
N GLU A 106 -5.59 -10.70 -7.16
CA GLU A 106 -6.72 -11.59 -7.35
C GLU A 106 -7.94 -10.71 -7.58
N TYR A 107 -8.72 -11.00 -8.60
CA TYR A 107 -9.95 -10.28 -8.85
C TYR A 107 -11.10 -11.25 -9.06
N SER A 108 -12.29 -10.80 -8.68
CA SER A 108 -13.51 -11.57 -8.81
C SER A 108 -14.68 -10.72 -9.25
N SER A 109 -15.63 -11.40 -9.88
CA SER A 109 -16.94 -10.87 -10.27
C SER A 109 -18.00 -11.83 -9.77
N THR A 110 -18.84 -11.35 -8.87
CA THR A 110 -19.91 -12.13 -8.24
C THR A 110 -21.25 -11.67 -8.79
N PHE A 111 -22.00 -12.57 -9.41
CA PHE A 111 -23.35 -12.26 -9.86
C PHE A 111 -24.30 -12.10 -8.66
N ILE A 112 -25.00 -10.96 -8.59
CA ILE A 112 -25.94 -10.64 -7.51
C ILE A 112 -27.36 -10.97 -7.93
N GLN A 113 -27.83 -10.34 -9.00
CA GLN A 113 -29.22 -10.44 -9.44
C GLN A 113 -29.42 -10.01 -10.90
N GLN A 114 -30.49 -10.54 -11.47
CA GLN A 114 -31.06 -10.12 -12.74
C GLN A 114 -32.39 -9.41 -12.47
N VAL A 115 -32.60 -8.27 -13.13
CA VAL A 115 -33.89 -7.58 -13.12
C VAL A 115 -34.35 -7.31 -14.55
N SER A 116 -35.63 -7.48 -14.83
CA SER A 116 -36.21 -7.12 -16.13
C SER A 116 -36.02 -5.63 -16.43
N ALA A 117 -35.92 -5.28 -17.70
CA ALA A 117 -35.74 -3.89 -18.14
C ALA A 117 -36.77 -2.93 -17.49
N PRO A 118 -36.34 -1.92 -16.70
CA PRO A 118 -37.24 -0.95 -16.09
C PRO A 118 -37.97 -0.11 -17.14
N ARG A 119 -39.21 0.31 -16.83
CA ARG A 119 -39.97 1.21 -17.72
C ARG A 119 -39.21 2.52 -17.90
N GLY A 120 -39.09 2.98 -19.15
CA GLY A 120 -38.34 4.20 -19.50
C GLY A 120 -36.84 4.00 -19.74
N SER A 121 -36.34 2.77 -19.66
CA SER A 121 -34.93 2.43 -19.95
C SER A 121 -34.57 2.38 -21.44
N GLY A 122 -35.57 2.41 -22.34
CA GLY A 122 -35.38 2.26 -23.78
C GLY A 122 -35.21 0.81 -24.27
N TRP A 123 -35.18 -0.16 -23.34
CA TRP A 123 -35.09 -1.59 -23.64
C TRP A 123 -36.45 -2.28 -23.48
N ASP A 124 -36.73 -3.26 -24.35
CA ASP A 124 -37.91 -4.12 -24.27
C ASP A 124 -37.73 -5.23 -23.20
N SER A 125 -38.84 -5.87 -22.84
CA SER A 125 -38.96 -7.08 -22.00
C SER A 125 -38.03 -8.24 -22.37
N THR A 126 -37.52 -8.28 -23.61
CA THR A 126 -36.51 -9.26 -24.06
C THR A 126 -35.12 -9.04 -23.42
N PHE A 127 -34.88 -7.89 -22.78
CA PHE A 127 -33.61 -7.55 -22.14
C PHE A 127 -33.72 -7.51 -20.61
N ALA A 128 -32.62 -7.80 -19.94
CA ALA A 128 -32.48 -7.72 -18.50
C ALA A 128 -31.17 -7.03 -18.10
N PHE A 129 -31.19 -6.43 -16.92
CA PHE A 129 -30.04 -5.81 -16.28
C PHE A 129 -29.47 -6.81 -15.28
N TYR A 130 -28.19 -7.13 -15.43
CA TYR A 130 -27.44 -8.02 -14.56
C TYR A 130 -26.50 -7.19 -13.70
N TYR A 131 -26.57 -7.38 -12.38
CA TYR A 131 -25.72 -6.68 -11.42
C TYR A 131 -24.65 -7.61 -10.87
N PHE A 132 -23.43 -7.09 -10.77
CA PHE A 132 -22.24 -7.79 -10.30
C PHE A 132 -21.59 -7.01 -9.17
N ASP A 133 -21.13 -7.73 -8.15
CA ASP A 133 -20.18 -7.22 -7.17
C ASP A 133 -18.79 -7.62 -7.62
N LEU A 134 -17.93 -6.62 -7.86
CA LEU A 134 -16.55 -6.83 -8.21
C LEU A 134 -15.70 -6.67 -6.96
N SER A 135 -14.77 -7.59 -6.76
CA SER A 135 -13.75 -7.44 -5.72
C SER A 135 -12.36 -7.64 -6.32
N ALA A 136 -11.38 -6.91 -5.83
CA ALA A 136 -9.99 -7.08 -6.23
C ALA A 136 -9.09 -6.96 -5.01
N THR A 137 -8.20 -7.92 -4.81
CA THR A 137 -7.24 -7.98 -3.72
C THR A 137 -5.83 -8.02 -4.27
N GLY A 138 -5.06 -6.96 -4.00
CA GLY A 138 -3.64 -6.89 -4.30
C GLY A 138 -2.82 -7.35 -3.11
N SER A 139 -1.79 -8.15 -3.36
CA SER A 139 -0.87 -8.69 -2.36
C SER A 139 0.57 -8.51 -2.83
N THR A 140 1.45 -7.99 -1.97
CA THR A 140 2.88 -7.86 -2.26
C THR A 140 3.67 -9.00 -1.63
N ALA A 141 4.87 -9.28 -2.14
CA ALA A 141 5.76 -10.31 -1.58
C ALA A 141 6.19 -10.05 -0.12
N SER A 142 6.07 -8.81 0.37
CA SER A 142 6.35 -8.47 1.78
C SER A 142 5.20 -8.85 2.73
N GLY A 143 4.05 -9.25 2.19
CA GLY A 143 2.85 -9.63 2.93
C GLY A 143 1.84 -8.51 3.16
N ALA A 144 2.01 -7.33 2.54
CA ALA A 144 1.00 -6.30 2.55
C ALA A 144 -0.15 -6.66 1.59
N SER A 145 -1.39 -6.49 2.04
CA SER A 145 -2.58 -6.72 1.22
C SER A 145 -3.57 -5.58 1.29
N SER A 146 -4.32 -5.37 0.21
CA SER A 146 -5.38 -4.37 0.13
C SER A 146 -6.49 -4.91 -0.76
N SER A 147 -7.74 -4.77 -0.30
CA SER A 147 -8.92 -5.17 -1.07
C SER A 147 -9.78 -3.97 -1.45
N LEU A 148 -10.34 -4.02 -2.65
CA LEU A 148 -11.20 -3.03 -3.26
C LEU A 148 -12.48 -3.70 -3.73
N HIS A 149 -13.59 -2.97 -3.64
CA HIS A 149 -14.90 -3.43 -4.10
C HIS A 149 -15.51 -2.39 -5.04
N SER A 150 -16.22 -2.84 -6.06
CA SER A 150 -16.95 -1.97 -7.00
C SER A 150 -18.19 -2.67 -7.51
N GLY A 151 -19.26 -1.91 -7.73
CA GLY A 151 -20.42 -2.42 -8.46
C GLY A 151 -20.21 -2.32 -9.97
N ALA A 152 -20.72 -3.31 -10.71
CA ALA A 152 -20.83 -3.25 -12.16
C ALA A 152 -22.21 -3.75 -12.60
N TYR A 153 -22.64 -3.31 -13.77
CA TYR A 153 -23.85 -3.82 -14.40
C TYR A 153 -23.63 -4.00 -15.90
N GLN A 154 -24.35 -4.96 -16.47
CA GLN A 154 -24.43 -5.16 -17.91
C GLN A 154 -25.86 -5.42 -18.34
N VAL A 155 -26.17 -5.06 -19.58
CA VAL A 155 -27.49 -5.32 -20.19
C VAL A 155 -27.34 -6.45 -21.19
N GLY A 156 -28.11 -7.51 -20.98
CA GLY A 156 -28.08 -8.71 -21.80
C GLY A 156 -29.48 -9.17 -22.16
N LYS A 157 -29.56 -10.22 -22.97
CA LYS A 157 -30.84 -10.89 -23.26
C LYS A 157 -31.39 -11.47 -21.96
N GLY A 158 -32.60 -11.08 -21.60
CA GLY A 158 -33.31 -11.65 -20.46
C GLY A 158 -33.62 -13.12 -20.73
N THR A 159 -33.37 -13.94 -19.71
CA THR A 159 -33.84 -15.33 -19.61
C THR A 159 -35.32 -15.41 -19.29
#